data_AF-A0A7C8ZSX3-F1
#
_entry.id   AF-A0A7C8ZSX3-F1
#
_cell.length_a   1.000
_cell.length_b   1.000
_cell.length_c   1.000
_cell.angle_alpha   90.00
_cell.angle_beta   90.00
_cell.angle_gamma   90.00
#
_symmetry.space_group_name_H-M   'P 1'
#
loop_
_entity.id
_entity.type
_entity.pdbx_description
1 polymer ?
#
loop_
_entity_poly.entity_id
_entity_poly.type
_entity_poly.pdbx_seq_one_letter_code
_entity_poly.pdbx_strand_id
1 'polypeptide(L)'
;PGLGQLSMLQGLYLNSNSLRGSISDHHLSNLSRLRYLYLNENPELVVDISPNWLPPFQLYEIHLSGCRLGPRFPNWLATQTDFSELDISNAVISDAFPPFWRSLPSNL
;
A
#
# COMPACT_ATOMS: atom_id res chain seq x y z
N PRO A 1 16.45 13.43 8.25
CA PRO A 1 15.60 12.31 8.74
C PRO A 1 14.59 11.91 7.66
N GLY A 2 14.59 10.63 7.26
CA GLY A 2 13.69 10.10 6.22
C GLY A 2 12.47 9.39 6.81
N LEU A 3 11.45 9.15 6.00
CA LEU A 3 10.21 8.45 6.41
C LEU A 3 10.51 7.12 7.13
N GLY A 4 11.46 6.33 6.62
CA GLY A 4 11.92 5.06 7.21
C GLY A 4 12.65 5.18 8.56
N GLN A 5 12.68 6.34 9.21
CA GLN A 5 13.19 6.48 10.58
C GLN A 5 12.08 6.57 11.63
N LEU A 6 10.81 6.64 11.20
CA LEU A 6 9.66 6.82 12.07
C LEU A 6 9.10 5.48 12.60
N SER A 7 9.90 4.72 13.34
CA SER A 7 9.55 3.37 13.81
C SER A 7 8.31 3.29 14.73
N MET A 8 7.91 4.42 15.30
CA MET A 8 6.72 4.52 16.16
C MET A 8 5.46 4.99 15.41
N LEU A 9 5.58 5.27 14.10
CA LEU A 9 4.46 5.76 13.29
C LEU A 9 3.39 4.67 13.15
N GLN A 10 2.15 5.02 13.50
CA GLN A 10 1.00 4.13 13.35
C GLN A 10 0.13 4.49 12.13
N GLY A 11 0.09 5.76 11.75
CA GLY A 11 -0.67 6.21 10.59
C GLY A 11 0.16 7.12 9.69
N LEU A 12 0.11 6.83 8.39
CA LEU A 12 0.69 7.66 7.35
C LEU A 12 -0.44 8.19 6.46
N TYR A 13 -0.77 9.46 6.63
CA TYR A 13 -1.83 10.15 5.90
C TYR A 13 -1.23 11.21 4.99
N LEU A 14 -1.19 10.90 3.69
CA LEU A 14 -0.66 11.76 2.63
C LEU A 14 -1.65 11.91 1.48
N ASN A 15 -2.91 11.50 1.70
CA ASN A 15 -3.95 11.48 0.69
C ASN A 15 -4.33 12.89 0.20
N SER A 16 -4.86 12.96 -1.03
CA SER A 16 -5.39 14.19 -1.64
C SER A 16 -4.34 15.30 -1.76
N ASN A 17 -3.17 14.94 -2.27
CA ASN A 17 -2.07 15.86 -2.53
C ASN A 17 -1.67 15.81 -4.02
N SER A 18 -0.62 16.55 -4.38
CA SER A 18 0.02 16.47 -5.69
C SER A 18 1.40 15.81 -5.59
N LEU A 19 1.51 14.74 -4.79
CA LEU A 19 2.76 14.03 -4.62
C LEU A 19 3.19 13.38 -5.93
N ARG A 20 4.49 13.52 -6.23
CA ARG A 20 5.15 12.99 -7.43
C ARG A 20 6.32 12.12 -7.01
N GLY A 21 6.78 11.27 -7.93
CA GLY A 21 7.89 10.35 -7.69
C GLY A 21 7.40 8.98 -7.26
N SER A 22 8.19 8.26 -6.45
CA SER A 22 7.87 6.91 -6.03
C SER A 22 7.99 6.68 -4.53
N ILE A 23 7.09 5.85 -4.00
CA ILE A 23 7.24 5.17 -2.71
C ILE A 23 7.66 3.73 -3.01
N SER A 24 8.64 3.25 -2.25
CA SER A 24 9.21 1.91 -2.36
C SER A 24 9.33 1.25 -1.00
N ASP A 25 9.61 -0.06 -0.97
CA ASP A 25 9.80 -0.82 0.25
C ASP A 25 10.85 -0.20 1.20
N HIS A 26 11.92 0.40 0.69
CA HIS A 26 12.90 1.12 1.51
C HIS A 26 12.27 2.23 2.36
N HIS A 27 11.34 3.02 1.79
CA HIS A 27 10.67 4.12 2.50
C HIS A 27 9.83 3.64 3.68
N LEU A 28 9.34 2.39 3.62
CA LEU A 28 8.42 1.79 4.57
C LEU A 28 9.09 0.74 5.49
N SER A 29 10.34 0.38 5.20
CA SER A 29 11.09 -0.75 5.78
C SER A 29 11.23 -0.76 7.30
N ASN A 30 11.06 0.38 7.98
CA ASN A 30 11.21 0.48 9.43
C ASN A 30 9.91 0.88 10.14
N LEU A 31 8.80 1.00 9.41
CA LEU A 31 7.50 1.44 9.95
C LEU A 31 6.76 0.26 10.61
N SER A 32 7.41 -0.46 11.53
CA SER A 32 6.90 -1.73 12.10
C SER A 32 5.58 -1.62 12.87
N ARG A 33 5.17 -0.39 13.22
CA ARG A 33 3.90 -0.11 13.91
C ARG A 33 2.81 0.46 13.00
N LEU A 34 3.07 0.54 11.69
CA LEU A 34 2.12 1.11 10.73
C LEU A 34 0.85 0.26 10.66
N ARG A 35 -0.30 0.92 10.81
CA ARG A 35 -1.64 0.36 10.77
C ARG A 35 -2.51 1.02 9.70
N TYR A 36 -2.27 2.30 9.43
CA TYR A 36 -3.09 3.09 8.52
C TYR A 36 -2.23 3.67 7.41
N LEU A 37 -2.53 3.33 6.16
CA LEU A 37 -1.80 3.83 4.99
C LEU A 37 -2.76 4.49 4.01
N TYR A 38 -2.67 5.82 3.95
CA TYR A 38 -3.50 6.67 3.11
C TYR A 38 -2.61 7.45 2.15
N LEU A 39 -2.46 6.92 0.93
CA LEU A 39 -1.72 7.57 -0.15
C LEU A 39 -2.64 8.01 -1.29
N ASN A 40 -3.93 7.66 -1.22
CA ASN A 40 -4.91 7.87 -2.27
C ASN A 40 -5.02 9.32 -2.76
N GLU A 41 -5.58 9.51 -3.95
CA GLU A 41 -5.74 10.81 -4.59
C GLU A 41 -4.40 11.54 -4.81
N ASN A 42 -3.39 10.80 -5.26
CA ASN A 42 -2.10 11.31 -5.74
C ASN A 42 -1.79 10.72 -7.13
N PRO A 43 -2.33 11.29 -8.22
CA PRO A 43 -2.30 10.69 -9.57
C PRO A 43 -0.92 10.51 -10.20
N GLU A 44 0.07 11.28 -9.74
CA GLU A 44 1.45 11.21 -10.22
C GLU A 44 2.36 10.36 -9.32
N LEU A 45 1.84 9.84 -8.19
CA LEU A 45 2.60 9.03 -7.25
C LEU A 45 2.65 7.57 -7.71
N VAL A 46 3.86 7.04 -7.86
CA VAL A 46 4.12 5.64 -8.17
C VAL A 46 4.31 4.85 -6.87
N VAL A 47 3.58 3.75 -6.71
CA VAL A 47 3.76 2.81 -5.61
C VAL A 47 4.54 1.62 -6.14
N ASP A 48 5.87 1.68 -6.02
CA ASP A 48 6.83 0.72 -6.58
C ASP A 48 7.43 -0.14 -5.46
N ILE A 49 6.63 -1.09 -4.99
CA ILE A 49 7.01 -2.02 -3.92
C ILE A 49 7.37 -3.36 -4.54
N SER A 50 8.54 -3.88 -4.17
CA SER A 50 9.01 -5.17 -4.67
C SER A 50 8.00 -6.29 -4.41
N PRO A 51 7.71 -7.16 -5.40
CA PRO A 51 6.68 -8.19 -5.27
C PRO A 51 7.00 -9.27 -4.22
N ASN A 52 8.28 -9.41 -3.84
CA ASN A 52 8.74 -10.38 -2.85
C ASN A 52 9.00 -9.74 -1.48
N TRP A 53 8.64 -8.47 -1.31
CA TRP A 53 8.87 -7.77 -0.05
C TRP A 53 7.92 -8.27 1.04
N LEU A 54 8.49 -8.50 2.22
CA LEU A 54 7.76 -8.84 3.43
C LEU A 54 7.71 -7.58 4.31
N PRO A 55 6.60 -6.83 4.32
CA PRO A 55 6.47 -5.64 5.16
C PRO A 55 6.59 -6.01 6.66
N PRO A 56 7.23 -5.14 7.48
CA PRO A 56 7.37 -5.37 8.92
C PRO A 56 6.10 -5.02 9.72
N PHE A 57 4.96 -4.86 9.05
CA PHE A 57 3.71 -4.36 9.60
C PHE A 57 2.50 -5.13 9.04
N GLN A 58 1.38 -5.00 9.74
CA GLN A 58 0.07 -5.49 9.33
C GLN A 58 -0.89 -4.30 9.31
N LEU A 59 -1.25 -3.86 8.10
CA LEU A 59 -2.16 -2.75 7.88
C LEU A 59 -3.58 -3.17 8.26
N TYR A 60 -4.31 -2.20 8.79
CA TYR A 60 -5.73 -2.26 9.09
C TYR A 60 -6.55 -1.59 7.99
N GLU A 61 -6.11 -0.42 7.51
CA GLU A 61 -6.76 0.32 6.42
C GLU A 61 -5.72 0.68 5.35
N ILE A 62 -6.06 0.34 4.09
CA ILE A 62 -5.18 0.50 2.93
C ILE A 62 -5.91 1.31 1.86
N HIS A 63 -5.57 2.59 1.73
CA HIS A 63 -6.18 3.52 0.77
C HIS A 63 -5.13 4.02 -0.22
N LEU A 64 -5.14 3.43 -1.41
CA LEU A 64 -4.19 3.68 -2.50
C LEU A 64 -4.88 4.10 -3.80
N SER A 65 -6.17 4.39 -3.77
CA SER A 65 -6.94 4.75 -4.95
C SER A 65 -6.40 5.99 -5.66
N GLY A 66 -6.45 5.96 -6.99
CA GLY A 66 -5.93 7.04 -7.82
C GLY A 66 -4.40 7.20 -7.81
N CYS A 67 -3.64 6.31 -7.17
CA CYS A 67 -2.18 6.22 -7.34
C CYS A 67 -1.79 5.30 -8.51
N ARG A 68 -0.53 5.30 -8.92
CA ARG A 68 -0.03 4.39 -9.96
C ARG A 68 0.58 3.14 -9.32
N LEU A 69 -0.22 2.06 -9.22
CA LEU A 69 0.22 0.76 -8.69
C LEU A 69 0.52 -0.24 -9.81
N GLY A 70 -0.20 -0.12 -10.93
CA GLY A 70 -0.15 -1.08 -12.01
C GLY A 70 1.10 -1.03 -12.89
N PRO A 71 1.21 -1.95 -13.87
CA PRO A 71 0.08 -2.73 -14.39
C PRO A 71 -0.32 -3.95 -13.56
N ARG A 72 0.55 -4.43 -12.67
CA ARG A 72 0.33 -5.67 -11.90
C ARG A 72 -0.37 -5.43 -10.57
N PHE A 73 -1.03 -6.47 -10.05
CA PHE A 73 -1.50 -6.44 -8.66
C PHE A 73 -0.31 -6.43 -7.69
N PRO A 74 -0.35 -5.67 -6.59
CA PRO A 74 0.72 -5.65 -5.60
C PRO A 74 0.74 -6.97 -4.81
N ASN A 75 1.77 -7.79 -5.02
CA ASN A 75 1.88 -9.09 -4.34
C ASN A 75 2.07 -8.97 -2.82
N TRP A 76 2.68 -7.89 -2.33
CA TRP A 76 2.87 -7.68 -0.90
C TRP A 76 1.53 -7.59 -0.14
N LEU A 77 0.42 -7.22 -0.81
CA LEU A 77 -0.91 -7.23 -0.19
C LEU A 77 -1.34 -8.64 0.24
N ALA A 78 -0.79 -9.70 -0.38
CA ALA A 78 -1.01 -11.09 0.04
C ALA A 78 -0.56 -11.36 1.48
N THR A 79 0.39 -10.56 1.98
CA THR A 79 0.97 -10.71 3.32
C THR A 79 0.16 -10.00 4.39
N GLN A 80 -0.80 -9.15 3.99
CA GLN A 80 -1.63 -8.38 4.90
C GLN A 80 -2.87 -9.21 5.24
N THR A 81 -2.98 -9.69 6.47
CA THR A 81 -4.07 -10.58 6.90
C THR A 81 -5.02 -9.93 7.91
N ASP A 82 -4.72 -8.70 8.37
CA ASP A 82 -5.46 -7.98 9.43
C ASP A 82 -6.18 -6.72 8.92
N PHE A 83 -6.32 -6.52 7.60
CA PHE A 83 -6.96 -5.32 7.06
C PHE A 83 -8.48 -5.44 6.98
N SER A 84 -9.19 -4.37 7.35
CA SER A 84 -10.65 -4.23 7.25
C SER A 84 -11.09 -3.44 6.02
N GLU A 85 -10.20 -2.63 5.44
CA GLU A 85 -10.50 -1.83 4.26
C GLU A 85 -9.35 -1.87 3.25
N LEU A 86 -9.69 -2.04 1.98
CA LEU A 86 -8.75 -2.00 0.86
C LEU A 86 -9.37 -1.25 -0.32
N ASP A 87 -8.86 -0.06 -0.60
CA ASP A 87 -9.19 0.70 -1.80
C ASP A 87 -7.97 0.84 -2.71
N ILE A 88 -8.01 0.13 -3.83
CA ILE A 88 -7.05 0.23 -4.94
C ILE A 88 -7.76 0.58 -6.25
N SER A 89 -8.90 1.27 -6.17
CA SER A 89 -9.63 1.73 -7.35
C SER A 89 -8.82 2.75 -8.14
N ASN A 90 -9.05 2.83 -9.46
CA ASN A 90 -8.32 3.76 -10.35
C ASN A 90 -6.78 3.66 -10.27
N ALA A 91 -6.23 2.47 -9.97
CA ALA A 91 -4.81 2.27 -9.69
C ALA A 91 -3.93 1.88 -10.90
N VAL A 92 -4.49 2.01 -12.12
CA VAL A 92 -3.84 1.61 -13.39
C VAL A 92 -3.48 0.12 -13.45
N ILE A 93 -4.12 -0.72 -12.63
CA ILE A 93 -3.94 -2.18 -12.66
C ILE A 93 -4.71 -2.75 -13.85
N SER A 94 -4.03 -3.57 -14.64
CA SER A 94 -4.57 -4.20 -15.86
C SER A 94 -4.24 -5.69 -15.96
N ASP A 95 -3.71 -6.27 -14.89
CA ASP A 95 -3.35 -7.69 -14.80
C ASP A 95 -4.57 -8.56 -14.45
N ALA A 96 -4.45 -9.88 -14.60
CA ALA A 96 -5.47 -10.81 -14.18
C ALA A 96 -5.64 -10.78 -12.66
N PHE A 97 -6.88 -10.94 -12.19
CA PHE A 97 -7.17 -10.99 -10.76
C PHE A 97 -6.42 -12.16 -10.10
N PRO A 98 -5.56 -11.90 -9.09
CA PRO A 98 -4.67 -12.91 -8.58
C PRO A 98 -5.41 -13.95 -7.70
N PRO A 99 -5.02 -15.24 -7.74
CA PRO A 99 -5.69 -16.28 -6.96
C PRO A 99 -5.68 -16.04 -5.45
N PHE A 100 -4.61 -15.45 -4.91
CA PHE A 100 -4.47 -15.18 -3.47
C PHE A 100 -5.44 -14.10 -2.96
N TRP A 101 -6.05 -13.29 -3.83
CA TRP A 101 -7.11 -12.36 -3.41
C TRP A 101 -8.46 -13.05 -3.21
N ARG A 102 -8.62 -14.30 -3.66
CA ARG A 102 -9.82 -15.09 -3.40
C ARG A 102 -9.90 -15.59 -1.96
N SER A 103 -8.79 -15.54 -1.22
CA SER A 103 -8.73 -15.88 0.20
C SER A 103 -8.82 -14.64 1.11
N LEU A 104 -9.19 -13.48 0.56
CA LEU A 104 -9.44 -12.30 1.37
C LEU A 104 -10.62 -12.54 2.32
N PRO A 105 -10.58 -11.96 3.54
CA PRO A 105 -11.70 -12.04 4.48
C PRO A 105 -13.01 -11.67 3.81
N SER A 106 -14.07 -12.45 4.02
CA SER A 106 -15.38 -12.24 3.39
C SER A 106 -16.14 -11.00 3.89
N ASN A 107 -15.55 -10.26 4.82
CA ASN A 107 -16.09 -9.03 5.41
C ASN A 107 -15.44 -7.76 4.85
N LEU A 108 -14.68 -7.88 3.76
CA LEU A 108 -14.19 -6.77 2.93
C LEU A 108 -15.25 -6.27 1.95
#